data_AF-A0A317YL07-F1
#
_entry.id   AF-A0A317YL07-F1
#
_cell.length_a   1.000
_cell.length_b   1.000
_cell.length_c   1.000
_cell.angle_alpha   90.00
_cell.angle_beta   90.00
_cell.angle_gamma   90.00
#
_symmetry.space_group_name_H-M   'P 1'
#
loop_
_entity.id
_entity.type
_entity.pdbx_description
1 polymer ?
#
loop_
_entity_poly.entity_id
_entity_poly.type
_entity_poly.pdbx_seq_one_letter_code
_entity_poly.pdbx_strand_id
1 'polypeptide(L)'
;QFVQRKIEFNKNFTEIFGENEAGKSTIQAFIHSILFGFPTKKSKEPRLEPRLGNQYGGKLVLILDDGLEIEVERIKGSAQGDVKVYLPNGAVRD
;
A
#
# COMPACT_ATOMS: atom_id res chain seq x y z
N GLN A 1 13.51 7.76 2.98
CA GLN A 1 12.93 7.05 1.82
C GLN A 1 12.47 5.67 2.31
N PHE A 2 11.23 5.27 2.04
CA PHE A 2 10.72 3.96 2.52
C PHE A 2 11.21 2.85 1.59
N VAL A 3 12.04 1.96 2.13
CA VAL A 3 12.52 0.74 1.47
C VAL A 3 12.33 -0.37 2.47
N GLN A 4 11.54 -1.40 2.12
CA GLN A 4 11.27 -2.56 2.98
C GLN A 4 10.89 -2.18 4.42
N ARG A 5 9.97 -1.21 4.57
CA ARG A 5 9.49 -0.75 5.88
C ARG A 5 8.17 -1.42 6.20
N LYS A 6 8.05 -1.99 7.40
CA LYS A 6 6.77 -2.39 8.01
C LYS A 6 6.32 -1.29 8.97
N ILE A 7 5.03 -0.93 8.93
CA ILE A 7 4.38 -0.02 9.87
C ILE A 7 3.18 -0.77 10.43
N GLU A 8 3.05 -0.78 11.76
CA GLU A 8 1.91 -1.38 12.44
C GLU A 8 1.03 -0.25 12.99
N PHE A 9 -0.27 -0.34 12.72
CA PHE A 9 -1.25 0.66 13.12
C PHE A 9 -1.97 0.20 14.40
N ASN A 10 -2.33 1.15 15.25
CA ASN A 10 -3.20 0.90 16.39
C ASN A 10 -4.66 0.81 15.89
N LYS A 11 -5.45 -0.10 16.47
CA LYS A 11 -6.86 -0.32 16.15
C LYS A 11 -7.77 0.88 16.45
N ASN A 12 -7.38 1.74 17.39
CA ASN A 12 -8.25 2.80 17.90
C ASN A 12 -7.93 4.15 17.26
N PHE A 13 -6.67 4.57 17.35
CA PHE A 13 -6.21 5.85 16.82
C PHE A 13 -4.74 5.76 16.45
N THR A 14 -4.38 6.26 15.27
CA THR A 14 -2.99 6.38 14.84
C THR A 14 -2.72 7.78 14.33
N GLU A 15 -1.67 8.41 14.86
CA GLU A 15 -1.16 9.70 14.38
C GLU A 15 0.14 9.48 13.59
N ILE A 16 0.24 10.12 12.42
CA ILE A 16 1.47 10.16 11.61
C ILE A 16 1.96 11.61 11.56
N PHE A 17 3.04 11.91 12.28
CA PHE A 17 3.61 13.25 12.38
C PHE A 17 5.12 13.28 12.08
N GLY A 18 5.68 14.47 11.89
CA GLY A 18 7.09 14.68 11.56
C GLY A 18 7.30 15.88 10.63
N GLU A 19 8.56 16.17 10.30
CA GLU A 19 8.95 17.27 9.42
C GLU A 19 8.42 17.15 7.98
N ASN A 20 8.50 18.24 7.22
CA ASN A 20 8.28 18.18 5.76
C ASN A 20 9.22 17.13 5.14
N GLU A 21 8.72 16.41 4.14
CA GLU A 21 9.45 15.32 3.46
C GLU A 21 9.77 14.09 4.33
N ALA A 22 9.31 14.03 5.59
CA ALA A 22 9.43 12.83 6.43
C ALA A 22 8.67 11.59 5.88
N GLY A 23 7.86 11.77 4.84
CA GLY A 23 7.15 10.69 4.16
C GLY A 23 5.70 10.46 4.64
N LYS A 24 5.12 11.39 5.40
CA LYS A 24 3.72 11.31 5.88
C LYS A 24 2.71 11.09 4.75
N SER A 25 2.74 11.97 3.73
CA SER A 25 1.90 11.83 2.53
C SER A 25 2.26 10.60 1.69
N THR A 26 3.51 10.13 1.77
CA THR A 26 3.93 8.88 1.10
C THR A 26 3.26 7.65 1.72
N ILE A 27 3.12 7.60 3.06
CA ILE A 27 2.38 6.51 3.73
C ILE A 27 0.90 6.54 3.32
N GLN A 28 0.28 7.72 3.30
CA GLN A 28 -1.11 7.87 2.86
C GLN A 28 -1.30 7.41 1.40
N ALA A 29 -0.44 7.87 0.49
CA ALA A 29 -0.51 7.50 -0.91
C ALA A 29 -0.22 6.00 -1.14
N PHE A 30 0.64 5.40 -0.32
CA PHE A 30 0.89 3.96 -0.34
C PHE A 30 -0.38 3.18 0.01
N ILE A 31 -1.04 3.51 1.13
CA ILE A 31 -2.29 2.84 1.54
C ILE A 31 -3.34 2.96 0.43
N HIS A 32 -3.54 4.17 -0.09
CA HIS A 32 -4.49 4.41 -1.19
C HIS A 32 -4.14 3.60 -2.44
N SER A 33 -2.85 3.53 -2.79
CA SER A 33 -2.40 2.79 -3.97
C SER A 33 -2.62 1.29 -3.86
N ILE A 34 -2.40 0.69 -2.68
CA ILE A 34 -2.66 -0.75 -2.51
C ILE A 34 -4.15 -1.04 -2.67
N LEU A 35 -5.02 -0.23 -2.06
CA LEU A 35 -6.47 -0.42 -2.11
C LEU A 35 -7.08 -0.14 -3.49
N PHE A 36 -6.66 0.94 -4.16
CA PHE A 36 -7.36 1.47 -5.34
C PHE A 36 -6.53 1.49 -6.62
N GLY A 37 -5.24 1.16 -6.54
CA GLY A 37 -4.32 1.15 -7.67
C GLY A 37 -3.40 2.37 -7.72
N PHE A 38 -2.29 2.22 -8.43
CA PHE A 38 -1.30 3.28 -8.59
C PHE A 38 -1.79 4.40 -9.52
N PRO A 39 -1.39 5.66 -9.25
CA PRO A 39 -1.69 6.78 -10.12
C PRO A 39 -1.23 6.53 -11.57
N THR A 40 -2.15 6.75 -12.51
CA THR A 40 -1.85 6.66 -13.94
C THR A 40 -1.17 7.94 -14.43
N LYS A 41 -0.63 7.93 -15.66
CA LYS A 41 -0.06 9.13 -16.30
C LYS A 41 -1.06 10.29 -16.46
N LYS A 42 -2.36 10.00 -16.45
CA LYS A 42 -3.43 11.00 -16.55
C LYS A 42 -3.88 11.51 -15.17
N SER A 43 -3.45 10.87 -14.08
CA SER A 43 -3.78 11.30 -12.73
C SER A 43 -3.05 12.60 -12.39
N LYS A 44 -3.69 13.46 -11.60
CA LYS A 44 -3.05 14.63 -10.97
C LYS A 44 -2.16 14.24 -9.79
N GLU A 45 -2.30 13.01 -9.29
CA GLU A 45 -1.52 12.51 -8.15
C GLU A 45 -0.10 12.06 -8.57
N PRO A 46 0.93 12.31 -7.75
CA PRO A 46 2.28 11.85 -8.03
C PRO A 46 2.37 10.33 -7.96
N ARG A 47 3.07 9.72 -8.92
CA ARG A 47 3.22 8.26 -9.01
C ARG A 47 4.13 7.66 -7.95
N LEU A 48 4.92 8.49 -7.24
CA LEU A 48 5.82 8.11 -6.14
C LEU A 48 6.72 6.87 -6.41
N GLU A 49 7.05 6.60 -7.68
CA GLU A 49 7.88 5.45 -8.04
C GLU A 49 9.32 5.63 -7.50
N PRO A 50 9.94 4.57 -6.94
CA PRO A 50 11.33 4.63 -6.49
C PRO A 50 12.28 4.91 -7.66
N ARG A 51 13.29 5.74 -7.40
CA ARG A 51 14.29 6.16 -8.41
C ARG A 51 15.24 5.04 -8.82
N LEU A 52 15.60 4.18 -7.88
CA LEU A 52 16.39 2.98 -8.09
C LEU A 52 15.41 1.82 -8.24
N GLY A 53 15.68 0.88 -9.15
CA GLY A 53 14.78 -0.19 -9.62
C GLY A 53 14.27 -1.19 -8.58
N ASN A 54 14.16 -0.79 -7.32
CA ASN A 54 13.42 -1.47 -6.28
C ASN A 54 11.96 -1.65 -6.69
N GLN A 55 11.39 -2.76 -6.25
CA GLN A 55 9.99 -3.09 -6.49
C GLN A 55 9.09 -1.96 -5.96
N TYR A 56 8.23 -1.44 -6.83
CA TYR A 56 7.22 -0.45 -6.47
C TYR A 56 5.93 -1.16 -6.10
N GLY A 57 5.50 -0.99 -4.84
CA GLY A 57 4.34 -1.66 -4.29
C GLY A 57 4.59 -2.16 -2.87
N GLY A 58 3.72 -3.05 -2.41
CA GLY A 58 3.80 -3.64 -1.09
C GLY A 58 2.47 -4.26 -0.67
N LYS A 59 2.28 -4.38 0.64
CA LYS A 59 1.19 -5.14 1.23
C LYS A 59 0.47 -4.34 2.30
N LEU A 60 -0.83 -4.53 2.41
CA LEU A 60 -1.63 -4.14 3.56
C LEU A 60 -2.22 -5.41 4.19
N VAL A 61 -2.11 -5.51 5.50
CA VAL A 61 -2.87 -6.48 6.28
C VAL A 61 -4.13 -5.76 6.77
N LEU A 62 -5.30 -6.29 6.43
CA LEU A 62 -6.59 -5.72 6.75
C LEU A 62 -7.35 -6.67 7.67
N ILE A 63 -8.05 -6.11 8.65
CA ILE A 63 -9.04 -6.83 9.45
C ILE A 63 -10.40 -6.39 8.93
N LEU A 64 -11.17 -7.33 8.40
CA LEU A 64 -12.52 -7.08 7.90
C LEU A 64 -13.53 -6.95 9.04
N ASP A 65 -14.75 -6.52 8.74
CA ASP A 65 -15.81 -6.31 9.74
C ASP A 65 -16.19 -7.59 10.49
N ASP A 66 -16.02 -8.75 9.87
CA ASP A 66 -16.22 -10.08 10.48
C ASP A 66 -15.02 -10.57 11.31
N GLY A 67 -13.97 -9.76 11.42
CA GLY A 67 -12.73 -10.07 12.12
C GLY A 67 -11.73 -10.90 11.30
N LEU A 68 -12.03 -11.21 10.04
CA LEU A 68 -11.11 -11.94 9.17
C LEU A 68 -9.90 -11.07 8.82
N GLU A 69 -8.70 -11.61 9.04
CA GLU A 69 -7.46 -10.99 8.62
C GLU A 69 -7.13 -11.42 7.18
N ILE A 70 -6.93 -10.46 6.28
CA ILE A 70 -6.52 -10.71 4.89
C ILE A 70 -5.28 -9.89 4.56
N GLU A 71 -4.49 -10.35 3.58
CA GLU A 71 -3.39 -9.57 3.03
C GLU A 71 -3.71 -9.14 1.60
N VAL A 72 -3.62 -7.84 1.32
CA VAL A 72 -3.75 -7.26 -0.02
C VAL A 72 -2.37 -6.82 -0.47
N GLU A 73 -1.83 -7.49 -1.48
CA GLU A 73 -0.60 -7.11 -2.15
C GLU A 73 -0.91 -6.38 -3.45
N ARG A 74 -0.23 -5.27 -3.69
CA ARG A 74 -0.21 -4.66 -5.03
C ARG A 74 1.21 -4.33 -5.41
N ILE A 75 1.61 -4.77 -6.60
CA ILE A 75 2.91 -4.49 -7.19
C ILE A 75 2.75 -3.82 -8.54
N LYS A 76 3.77 -3.06 -8.95
CA LYS A 76 3.79 -2.46 -10.28
C LYS A 76 3.66 -3.55 -11.34
N GLY A 77 2.65 -3.36 -12.19
CA GLY A 77 2.20 -4.33 -13.18
C GLY A 77 1.38 -3.64 -14.25
N SER A 78 0.35 -4.30 -14.75
CA SER A 78 -0.51 -3.76 -15.81
C SER A 78 -1.42 -2.62 -15.30
N ALA A 79 -1.68 -1.62 -16.14
CA ALA A 79 -2.55 -0.47 -15.85
C ALA A 79 -2.26 0.25 -14.50
N GLN A 80 -2.97 -0.13 -13.43
CA GLN A 80 -2.89 0.46 -12.09
C GLN A 80 -2.14 -0.44 -11.08
N GLY A 81 -1.43 -1.48 -11.56
CA GLY A 81 -0.71 -2.45 -10.74
C GLY A 81 -1.50 -3.73 -10.54
N ASP A 82 -0.78 -4.85 -10.51
CA ASP A 82 -1.37 -6.17 -10.32
C ASP A 82 -1.65 -6.37 -8.83
N VAL A 83 -2.85 -6.87 -8.50
CA VAL A 83 -3.32 -7.08 -7.13
C VAL A 83 -3.44 -8.56 -6.83
N LYS A 84 -3.13 -8.93 -5.59
CA LYS A 84 -3.39 -10.26 -5.03
C LYS A 84 -3.97 -10.12 -3.64
N VAL A 85 -5.00 -10.90 -3.34
CA VAL A 85 -5.58 -11.03 -2.00
C VAL A 85 -5.31 -12.42 -1.48
N TYR A 86 -4.61 -12.50 -0.35
CA TYR A 86 -4.30 -13.74 0.35
C TYR A 86 -5.28 -13.91 1.51
N LEU A 87 -6.01 -15.02 1.50
CA LEU A 87 -6.97 -15.40 2.53
C LEU A 87 -6.32 -16.33 3.58
N PRO A 88 -6.82 -16.39 4.83
CA PRO A 88 -6.25 -17.23 5.89
C PRO A 88 -6.19 -18.73 5.58
N ASN A 89 -7.07 -19.21 4.71
CA ASN A 89 -7.08 -20.59 4.25
C ASN A 89 -6.00 -20.89 3.18
N GLY A 90 -5.12 -19.93 2.90
CA GLY A 90 -4.07 -20.05 1.88
C GLY A 90 -4.54 -19.80 0.45
N ALA A 91 -5.83 -19.52 0.24
CA ALA A 91 -6.34 -19.20 -1.08
C ALA A 91 -5.89 -17.81 -1.53
N VAL A 92 -5.55 -17.68 -2.81
CA VAL A 92 -5.20 -16.41 -3.45
C VAL A 92 -6.29 -16.02 -4.44
N ARG A 93 -6.56 -14.72 -4.55
CA ARG A 93 -7.46 -14.11 -5.54
C ARG A 93 -6.71 -12.99 -6.26
N ASP A 94 -6.93 -12.86 -7.56
CA ASP A 94 -6.45 -11.76 -8.40
C ASP A 94 -7.60 -10.77 -8.67
#